data_AF-A0A1J8R0D0-F1
#
_entry.id   AF-A0A1J8R0D0-F1
#
_cell.length_a   1.000
_cell.length_b   1.000
_cell.length_c   1.000
_cell.angle_alpha   90.00
_cell.angle_beta   90.00
_cell.angle_gamma   90.00
#
_symmetry.space_group_name_H-M   'P 1'
#
loop_
_entity.id
_entity.type
_entity.pdbx_description
1 polymer ?
#
loop_
_entity_poly.entity_id
_entity_poly.type
_entity_poly.pdbx_seq_one_letter_code
_entity_poly.pdbx_strand_id
1 'polypeptide(L)'
;MRVPVVCGLTSGMYGVLKSRPPGPLFLFSAVNSGIASATFFSIREYLIGPVLVLSLPGKQYELRRQKIKEAAEGASTDIPQLTWGDIRSRKVLDSSISGALAGGVLNTWKRGRSGTVPGLATGAVMCGLLQWAFNEFDIQRITYISRAAHPRPIPSIPAAPALPIETRPPYFPVTAPEPPRSLTDRFFSMFGYKISDEEYLDRIKAQRDNHLRRIEQLEREREEKRET
;
A
#
# COMPACT_ATOMS: atom_id res chain seq x y z
N MET A 1 10.23 6.31 -10.49
CA MET A 1 11.00 7.58 -10.38
C MET A 1 10.94 8.29 -9.02
N ARG A 2 9.96 8.05 -8.13
CA ARG A 2 9.84 8.85 -6.88
C ARG A 2 10.87 8.52 -5.78
N VAL A 3 11.37 7.28 -5.73
CA VAL A 3 12.28 6.78 -4.68
C VAL A 3 13.61 7.55 -4.56
N PRO A 4 14.40 7.77 -5.64
CA PRO A 4 15.70 8.45 -5.53
C PRO A 4 15.58 9.90 -5.05
N VAL A 5 14.50 10.60 -5.40
CA VAL A 5 14.25 11.97 -4.97
C VAL A 5 14.00 12.02 -3.45
N VAL A 6 13.19 11.11 -2.92
CA VAL A 6 12.90 11.05 -1.48
C VAL A 6 14.17 10.74 -0.67
N CYS A 7 14.99 9.77 -1.10
CA CYS A 7 16.24 9.43 -0.42
C CYS A 7 17.29 10.56 -0.49
N GLY A 8 17.37 11.25 -1.64
CA GLY A 8 18.21 12.44 -1.79
C GLY A 8 17.80 13.53 -0.80
N LEU A 9 16.50 13.87 -0.76
CA LEU A 9 15.98 14.93 0.11
C LEU A 9 16.22 14.64 1.60
N THR A 10 15.95 13.40 2.06
CA THR A 10 16.19 13.05 3.47
C THR A 10 17.67 13.10 3.84
N SER A 11 18.56 12.68 2.93
CA SER A 11 20.02 12.73 3.14
C SER A 11 20.57 14.16 3.11
N GLY A 12 20.05 15.01 2.22
CA GLY A 12 20.38 16.43 2.17
C GLY A 12 19.95 17.15 3.44
N MET A 13 18.74 16.87 3.93
CA MET A 13 18.24 17.42 5.20
C MET A 13 19.08 16.97 6.39
N TYR A 14 19.52 15.71 6.43
CA TYR A 14 20.48 15.22 7.43
C TYR A 14 21.84 15.95 7.34
N GLY A 15 22.32 16.24 6.13
CA GLY A 15 23.53 17.02 5.90
C GLY A 15 23.45 18.43 6.47
N VAL A 16 22.32 19.11 6.26
CA VAL A 16 22.03 20.44 6.85
C VAL A 16 22.03 20.38 8.37
N LEU A 17 21.35 19.40 8.97
CA LEU A 17 21.29 19.22 10.43
C LEU A 17 22.65 18.94 11.07
N LYS A 18 23.61 18.37 10.31
CA LYS A 18 24.95 18.01 10.80
C LYS A 18 26.04 18.96 10.32
N SER A 19 25.67 20.12 9.75
CA SER A 19 26.58 21.14 9.22
C SER A 19 27.61 20.57 8.23
N ARG A 20 27.21 19.60 7.40
CA ARG A 20 28.02 19.04 6.31
C ARG A 20 27.51 19.55 4.96
N PRO A 21 28.36 19.61 3.91
CA PRO A 21 27.93 20.07 2.59
C PRO A 21 26.78 19.18 2.06
N PRO A 22 25.55 19.73 1.92
CA PRO A 22 24.36 18.92 1.64
C PRO A 22 24.29 18.46 0.17
N GLY A 23 24.90 19.22 -0.75
CA GLY A 23 24.87 18.95 -2.19
C GLY A 23 25.46 17.58 -2.57
N PRO A 24 26.72 17.27 -2.20
CA PRO A 24 27.31 15.96 -2.48
C PRO A 24 26.54 14.81 -1.83
N LEU A 25 26.08 14.97 -0.58
CA LEU A 25 25.31 13.94 0.13
C LEU A 25 23.97 13.64 -0.55
N PHE A 26 23.27 14.67 -1.01
CA PHE A 26 22.06 14.55 -1.81
C PHE A 26 22.33 13.76 -3.10
N LEU A 27 23.35 14.16 -3.87
CA LEU A 27 23.64 13.59 -5.18
C LEU A 27 24.07 12.12 -5.08
N PHE A 28 25.02 11.81 -4.19
CA PHE A 28 25.49 10.43 -4.00
C PHE A 28 24.37 9.52 -3.48
N SER A 29 23.52 10.03 -2.58
CA SER A 29 22.38 9.25 -2.09
C SER A 29 21.34 9.01 -3.18
N ALA A 30 20.95 10.04 -3.93
CA ALA A 30 20.00 9.92 -5.03
C ALA A 30 20.48 8.94 -6.12
N VAL A 31 21.77 9.00 -6.51
CA VAL A 31 22.34 8.10 -7.52
C VAL A 31 22.39 6.66 -6.99
N ASN A 32 22.93 6.44 -5.79
CA ASN A 32 23.04 5.10 -5.20
C ASN A 32 21.66 4.47 -4.98
N SER A 33 20.69 5.23 -4.47
CA SER A 33 19.30 4.80 -4.35
C SER A 33 18.62 4.57 -5.70
N GLY A 34 18.97 5.37 -6.70
CA GLY A 34 18.51 5.20 -8.09
C GLY A 34 18.94 3.85 -8.65
N ILE A 35 20.24 3.53 -8.57
CA ILE A 35 20.78 2.25 -9.04
C ILE A 35 20.17 1.09 -8.25
N ALA A 36 20.15 1.17 -6.92
CA ALA A 36 19.60 0.11 -6.08
C ALA A 36 18.11 -0.15 -6.37
N SER A 37 17.31 0.90 -6.53
CA SER A 37 15.89 0.77 -6.87
C SER A 37 15.69 0.25 -8.28
N ALA A 38 16.45 0.70 -9.28
CA ALA A 38 16.38 0.21 -10.65
C ALA A 38 16.68 -1.30 -10.72
N THR A 39 17.74 -1.76 -10.04
CA THR A 39 18.08 -3.18 -9.94
C THR A 39 16.97 -3.98 -9.28
N PHE A 40 16.46 -3.52 -8.13
CA PHE A 40 15.37 -4.19 -7.41
C PHE A 40 14.10 -4.32 -8.25
N PHE A 41 13.64 -3.22 -8.87
CA PHE A 41 12.42 -3.23 -9.68
C PHE A 41 12.59 -4.05 -10.96
N SER A 42 13.76 -3.99 -11.60
CA SER A 42 14.01 -4.79 -12.81
C SER A 42 13.97 -6.29 -12.50
N ILE A 43 14.66 -6.73 -11.43
CA ILE A 43 14.62 -8.13 -11.00
C ILE A 43 13.20 -8.55 -10.64
N ARG A 44 12.48 -7.70 -9.90
CA ARG A 44 11.12 -8.00 -9.47
C ARG A 44 10.16 -8.16 -10.65
N GLU A 45 10.19 -7.24 -11.60
CA GLU A 45 9.23 -7.20 -12.71
C GLU A 45 9.55 -8.26 -13.77
N TYR A 46 10.83 -8.39 -14.15
CA TYR A 46 11.22 -9.23 -15.29
C TYR A 46 11.57 -10.67 -14.92
N LEU A 47 12.07 -10.93 -13.71
CA LEU A 47 12.43 -12.29 -13.29
C LEU A 47 11.37 -12.89 -12.38
N ILE A 48 11.01 -12.18 -11.32
CA ILE A 48 10.21 -12.76 -10.24
C ILE A 48 8.72 -12.77 -10.58
N GLY A 49 8.19 -11.68 -11.12
CA GLY A 49 6.79 -11.56 -11.53
C GLY A 49 6.31 -12.75 -12.38
N PRO A 50 6.94 -13.04 -13.53
CA PRO A 50 6.52 -14.15 -14.37
C PRO A 50 6.80 -15.52 -13.72
N VAL A 51 7.95 -15.70 -13.05
CA VAL A 51 8.32 -16.99 -12.45
C VAL A 51 7.39 -17.36 -11.28
N LEU A 52 7.03 -16.41 -10.40
CA LEU A 52 6.15 -16.71 -9.27
C LEU A 52 4.71 -16.93 -9.72
N VAL A 53 4.26 -16.20 -10.75
CA VAL A 53 2.98 -16.49 -11.39
C VAL A 53 2.98 -17.91 -11.93
N LEU A 54 4.07 -18.38 -12.57
CA LEU A 54 4.18 -19.70 -13.20
C LEU A 54 4.44 -20.87 -12.22
N SER A 55 5.07 -20.63 -11.07
CA SER A 55 5.58 -21.71 -10.21
C SER A 55 4.84 -21.90 -8.89
N LEU A 56 4.10 -20.91 -8.37
CA LEU A 56 3.37 -21.07 -7.10
C LEU A 56 1.87 -21.33 -7.30
N PRO A 57 1.31 -22.43 -6.74
CA PRO A 57 -0.12 -22.74 -6.74
C PRO A 57 -0.90 -21.97 -5.66
N GLY A 58 -0.57 -20.69 -5.45
CA GLY A 58 -1.28 -19.85 -4.48
C GLY A 58 -2.53 -19.23 -5.10
N LYS A 59 -3.66 -19.23 -4.38
CA LYS A 59 -4.92 -18.59 -4.81
C LYS A 59 -4.72 -17.17 -5.38
N GLN A 60 -3.78 -16.40 -4.84
CA GLN A 60 -3.47 -15.05 -5.33
C GLN A 60 -2.81 -15.02 -6.72
N TYR A 61 -1.95 -16.00 -7.02
CA TYR A 61 -1.28 -16.11 -8.33
C TYR A 61 -2.22 -16.74 -9.36
N GLU A 62 -3.09 -17.64 -8.93
CA GLU A 62 -4.19 -18.16 -9.77
C GLU A 62 -5.13 -17.05 -10.21
N LEU A 63 -5.55 -16.18 -9.29
CA LEU A 63 -6.34 -14.99 -9.63
C LEU A 63 -5.62 -14.04 -10.59
N ARG A 64 -4.30 -13.94 -10.47
CA ARG A 64 -3.50 -13.11 -11.38
C ARG A 64 -3.36 -13.75 -12.75
N ARG A 65 -3.21 -15.08 -12.84
CA ARG A 65 -3.26 -15.82 -14.11
C ARG A 65 -4.63 -15.72 -14.75
N GLN A 66 -5.70 -15.86 -13.97
CA GLN A 66 -7.08 -15.69 -14.45
C GLN A 66 -7.27 -14.28 -14.98
N LYS A 67 -6.87 -13.22 -14.27
CA LYS A 67 -6.95 -11.85 -14.80
C LYS A 67 -6.18 -11.63 -16.11
N ILE A 68 -5.01 -12.27 -16.27
CA ILE A 68 -4.23 -12.18 -17.51
C ILE A 68 -4.94 -12.93 -18.64
N LYS A 69 -5.53 -14.10 -18.36
CA LYS A 69 -6.34 -14.86 -19.33
C LYS A 69 -7.64 -14.14 -19.69
N GLU A 70 -8.36 -13.62 -18.71
CA GLU A 70 -9.59 -12.84 -18.88
C GLU A 70 -9.33 -11.53 -19.65
N ALA A 71 -8.18 -10.88 -19.43
CA ALA A 71 -7.77 -9.72 -20.24
C ALA A 71 -7.47 -10.10 -21.69
N ALA A 72 -7.02 -11.34 -21.94
CA ALA A 72 -6.78 -11.87 -23.28
C ALA A 72 -8.07 -12.39 -23.95
N GLU A 73 -9.01 -12.93 -23.18
CA GLU A 73 -10.22 -13.61 -23.67
C GLU A 73 -11.50 -12.76 -23.54
N GLY A 74 -11.45 -11.59 -22.89
CA GLY A 74 -12.54 -10.62 -22.82
C GLY A 74 -13.75 -11.03 -21.94
N ALA A 75 -13.69 -12.18 -21.27
CA ALA A 75 -14.75 -12.70 -20.40
C ALA A 75 -14.57 -12.23 -18.95
N SER A 76 -15.63 -11.66 -18.36
CA SER A 76 -15.67 -11.24 -16.96
C SER A 76 -16.24 -12.35 -16.08
N THR A 77 -15.37 -13.10 -15.40
CA THR A 77 -15.80 -14.08 -14.39
C THR A 77 -15.88 -13.41 -13.00
N ASP A 78 -16.83 -13.87 -12.18
CA ASP A 78 -17.02 -13.43 -10.80
C ASP A 78 -15.71 -13.55 -10.00
N ILE A 79 -15.22 -12.43 -9.49
CA ILE A 79 -13.95 -12.34 -8.76
C ILE A 79 -14.10 -13.05 -7.41
N PRO A 80 -13.34 -14.13 -7.15
CA PRO A 80 -13.33 -14.78 -5.84
C PRO A 80 -12.94 -13.78 -4.74
N GLN A 81 -13.72 -13.73 -3.66
CA GLN A 81 -13.45 -12.83 -2.54
C GLN A 81 -12.11 -13.18 -1.88
N LEU A 82 -11.16 -12.24 -1.87
CA LEU A 82 -9.88 -12.39 -1.17
C LEU A 82 -10.11 -12.40 0.35
N THR A 83 -9.57 -13.39 1.04
CA THR A 83 -9.51 -13.41 2.51
C THR A 83 -8.56 -12.31 3.01
N TRP A 84 -8.87 -11.67 4.15
CA TRP A 84 -8.01 -10.64 4.74
C TRP A 84 -6.56 -11.07 4.99
N GLY A 85 -6.33 -12.36 5.27
CA GLY A 85 -4.99 -12.94 5.39
C GLY A 85 -4.19 -12.88 4.09
N ASP A 86 -4.85 -13.10 2.94
CA ASP A 86 -4.24 -12.97 1.63
C ASP A 86 -3.86 -11.50 1.35
N ILE A 87 -4.71 -10.55 1.75
CA ILE A 87 -4.42 -9.12 1.57
C ILE A 87 -3.14 -8.72 2.32
N ARG A 88 -2.91 -9.24 3.54
CA ARG A 88 -1.70 -8.97 4.33
C ARG A 88 -0.42 -9.52 3.72
N SER A 89 -0.48 -10.72 3.15
CA SER A 89 0.70 -11.40 2.56
C SER A 89 0.97 -11.01 1.11
N ARG A 90 0.07 -10.24 0.48
CA ARG A 90 0.14 -9.89 -0.93
C ARG A 90 1.47 -9.25 -1.29
N LYS A 91 2.19 -9.83 -2.26
CA LYS A 91 3.49 -9.35 -2.78
C LYS A 91 4.65 -9.29 -1.78
N VAL A 92 4.47 -9.74 -0.52
CA VAL A 92 5.56 -9.73 0.47
C VAL A 92 6.67 -10.68 0.01
N LEU A 93 6.30 -11.87 -0.44
CA LEU A 93 7.25 -12.89 -0.90
C LEU A 93 8.00 -12.45 -2.17
N ASP A 94 7.30 -11.88 -3.16
CA ASP A 94 7.93 -11.27 -4.35
C ASP A 94 9.00 -10.24 -3.96
N SER A 95 8.68 -9.41 -2.96
CA SER A 95 9.52 -8.33 -2.48
C SER A 95 10.71 -8.85 -1.67
N SER A 96 10.52 -9.90 -0.88
CA SER A 96 11.60 -10.57 -0.16
C SER A 96 12.57 -11.25 -1.12
N ILE A 97 12.10 -11.97 -2.14
CA ILE A 97 12.99 -12.64 -3.11
C ILE A 97 13.73 -11.61 -3.96
N SER A 98 13.05 -10.57 -4.47
CA SER A 98 13.72 -9.49 -5.21
C SER A 98 14.71 -8.76 -4.33
N GLY A 99 14.34 -8.50 -3.07
CA GLY A 99 15.19 -7.87 -2.08
C GLY A 99 16.43 -8.71 -1.82
N ALA A 100 16.27 -10.03 -1.70
CA ALA A 100 17.37 -10.96 -1.55
C ALA A 100 18.33 -10.85 -2.73
N LEU A 101 17.85 -11.04 -3.95
CA LEU A 101 18.69 -11.03 -5.16
C LEU A 101 19.39 -9.68 -5.34
N ALA A 102 18.66 -8.57 -5.20
CA ALA A 102 19.24 -7.23 -5.32
C ALA A 102 20.28 -6.96 -4.22
N GLY A 103 19.96 -7.30 -2.96
CA GLY A 103 20.88 -7.15 -1.83
C GLY A 103 22.13 -8.02 -1.97
N GLY A 104 21.98 -9.24 -2.49
CA GLY A 104 23.08 -10.13 -2.85
C GLY A 104 23.99 -9.48 -3.88
N VAL A 105 23.46 -9.11 -5.05
CA VAL A 105 24.24 -8.50 -6.15
C VAL A 105 24.97 -7.24 -5.68
N LEU A 106 24.28 -6.32 -5.01
CA LEU A 106 24.88 -5.07 -4.54
C LEU A 106 25.98 -5.30 -3.50
N ASN A 107 25.78 -6.22 -2.55
CA ASN A 107 26.76 -6.49 -1.51
C ASN A 107 27.94 -7.32 -2.03
N THR A 108 27.72 -8.21 -3.01
CA THR A 108 28.79 -8.93 -3.71
C THR A 108 29.64 -7.98 -4.53
N TRP A 109 29.02 -6.99 -5.19
CA TRP A 109 29.77 -5.99 -5.95
C TRP A 109 30.68 -5.15 -5.04
N LYS A 110 30.20 -4.78 -3.84
CA LYS A 110 30.96 -3.94 -2.90
C LYS A 110 32.00 -4.70 -2.07
N ARG A 111 31.72 -5.94 -1.65
CA ARG A 111 32.54 -6.71 -0.69
C ARG A 111 33.04 -8.05 -1.25
N GLY A 112 32.80 -8.34 -2.52
CA GLY A 112 33.17 -9.61 -3.15
C GLY A 112 32.28 -10.78 -2.70
N ARG A 113 32.74 -12.02 -2.92
CA ARG A 113 31.96 -13.25 -2.69
C ARG A 113 31.51 -13.43 -1.23
N SER A 114 32.26 -12.91 -0.26
CA SER A 114 31.88 -12.96 1.16
C SER A 114 30.66 -12.09 1.49
N GLY A 115 30.36 -11.08 0.65
CA GLY A 115 29.20 -10.21 0.80
C GLY A 115 27.87 -10.82 0.33
N THR A 116 27.89 -11.90 -0.46
CA THR A 116 26.67 -12.42 -1.10
C THR A 116 25.64 -12.89 -0.08
N VAL A 117 26.00 -13.79 0.82
CA VAL A 117 25.09 -14.38 1.82
C VAL A 117 24.47 -13.31 2.75
N PRO A 118 25.26 -12.42 3.39
CA PRO A 118 24.66 -11.37 4.21
C PRO A 118 23.84 -10.38 3.38
N GLY A 119 24.19 -10.14 2.12
CA GLY A 119 23.43 -9.28 1.20
C GLY A 119 22.06 -9.86 0.87
N LEU A 120 22.01 -11.16 0.55
CA LEU A 120 20.76 -11.90 0.32
C LEU A 120 19.85 -11.83 1.55
N ALA A 121 20.38 -12.17 2.73
CA ALA A 121 19.59 -12.20 3.96
C ALA A 121 19.04 -10.81 4.34
N THR A 122 19.90 -9.79 4.36
CA THR A 122 19.50 -8.42 4.74
C THR A 122 18.51 -7.83 3.74
N GLY A 123 18.75 -8.02 2.44
CA GLY A 123 17.84 -7.57 1.39
C GLY A 123 16.46 -8.23 1.49
N ALA A 124 16.41 -9.53 1.74
CA ALA A 124 15.17 -10.28 1.91
C ALA A 124 14.35 -9.76 3.09
N VAL A 125 14.99 -9.65 4.26
CA VAL A 125 14.33 -9.22 5.50
C VAL A 125 13.84 -7.78 5.38
N MET A 126 14.70 -6.86 4.92
CA MET A 126 14.33 -5.45 4.82
C MET A 126 13.19 -5.21 3.82
N CYS A 127 13.25 -5.82 2.63
CA CYS A 127 12.18 -5.64 1.66
C CYS A 127 10.87 -6.34 2.08
N GLY A 128 10.96 -7.50 2.73
CA GLY A 128 9.80 -8.20 3.28
C GLY A 128 9.09 -7.38 4.35
N LEU A 129 9.84 -6.85 5.33
CA LEU A 129 9.29 -6.01 6.39
C LEU A 129 8.69 -4.72 5.84
N LEU A 130 9.38 -4.06 4.90
CA LEU A 130 8.87 -2.83 4.31
C LEU A 130 7.56 -3.08 3.55
N GLN A 131 7.49 -4.14 2.74
CA GLN A 131 6.28 -4.49 2.01
C GLN A 131 5.14 -4.90 2.96
N TRP A 132 5.46 -5.62 4.04
CA TRP A 132 4.49 -5.95 5.08
C TRP A 132 3.93 -4.70 5.77
N ALA A 133 4.79 -3.75 6.13
CA ALA A 133 4.38 -2.48 6.72
C ALA A 133 3.46 -1.69 5.78
N PHE A 134 3.80 -1.57 4.49
CA PHE A 134 2.95 -0.93 3.49
C PHE A 134 1.57 -1.61 3.38
N ASN A 135 1.53 -2.94 3.38
CA ASN A 135 0.27 -3.68 3.34
C ASN A 135 -0.61 -3.41 4.58
N GLU A 136 0.00 -3.31 5.77
CA GLU A 136 -0.72 -2.99 7.00
C GLU A 136 -1.25 -1.55 6.98
N PHE A 137 -0.47 -0.59 6.46
CA PHE A 137 -0.94 0.78 6.26
C PHE A 137 -2.12 0.86 5.28
N ASP A 138 -2.09 0.10 4.19
CA ASP A 138 -3.20 0.03 3.24
C ASP A 138 -4.46 -0.53 3.89
N ILE A 139 -4.35 -1.58 4.72
CA ILE A 139 -5.49 -2.13 5.47
C ILE A 139 -6.05 -1.10 6.44
N GLN A 140 -5.20 -0.37 7.16
CA GLN A 140 -5.62 0.71 8.04
C GLN A 140 -6.35 1.81 7.26
N ARG A 141 -5.82 2.22 6.11
CA ARG A 141 -6.46 3.21 5.23
C ARG A 141 -7.84 2.73 4.77
N ILE A 142 -7.95 1.48 4.31
CA ILE A 142 -9.23 0.92 3.86
C ILE A 142 -10.22 0.85 5.02
N THR A 143 -9.76 0.43 6.22
CA THR A 143 -10.59 0.35 7.42
C THR A 143 -11.05 1.72 7.90
N TYR A 144 -10.19 2.72 7.79
CA TYR A 144 -10.51 4.10 8.12
C TYR A 144 -11.55 4.68 7.15
N ILE A 145 -11.31 4.52 5.84
CA ILE A 145 -12.24 4.99 4.80
C ILE A 145 -13.58 4.24 4.89
N SER A 146 -13.58 2.93 5.15
CA SER A 146 -14.83 2.17 5.25
C SER A 146 -15.67 2.60 6.45
N ARG A 147 -15.04 2.93 7.57
CA ARG A 147 -15.71 3.51 8.75
C ARG A 147 -16.23 4.92 8.49
N ALA A 148 -15.50 5.74 7.73
CA ALA A 148 -15.94 7.08 7.35
C ALA A 148 -17.07 7.05 6.31
N ALA A 149 -17.05 6.08 5.39
CA ALA A 149 -18.05 5.92 4.32
C ALA A 149 -19.33 5.22 4.78
N HIS A 150 -19.27 4.42 5.85
CA HIS A 150 -20.44 3.84 6.51
C HIS A 150 -20.56 4.42 7.92
N PRO A 151 -21.04 5.68 8.08
CA PRO A 151 -21.57 6.10 9.36
C PRO A 151 -22.63 5.06 9.73
N ARG A 152 -22.41 4.34 10.84
CA ARG A 152 -23.30 3.27 11.31
C ARG A 152 -24.74 3.74 11.15
N PRO A 153 -25.61 2.98 10.45
CA PRO A 153 -27.04 3.15 10.66
C PRO A 153 -27.22 2.98 12.15
N ILE A 154 -27.66 4.05 12.82
CA ILE A 154 -28.25 3.93 14.15
C ILE A 154 -29.25 2.77 14.01
N PRO A 155 -29.20 1.72 14.85
CA PRO A 155 -30.19 0.66 14.77
C PRO A 155 -31.55 1.33 14.91
N SER A 156 -32.26 1.47 13.79
CA SER A 156 -33.65 1.85 13.77
C SER A 156 -34.34 0.67 14.44
N ILE A 157 -34.59 0.83 15.73
CA ILE A 157 -35.45 -0.03 16.53
C ILE A 157 -36.69 -0.26 15.66
N PRO A 158 -37.04 -1.51 15.31
CA PRO A 158 -38.24 -1.76 14.55
C PRO A 158 -39.42 -1.19 15.35
N ALA A 159 -40.15 -0.26 14.73
CA ALA A 159 -41.37 0.29 15.28
C ALA A 159 -42.37 -0.85 15.48
N ALA A 160 -42.40 -1.41 16.69
CA ALA A 160 -43.48 -2.24 17.18
C ALA A 160 -44.51 -1.34 17.91
N PRO A 161 -45.80 -1.69 17.86
CA PRO A 161 -46.89 -0.74 18.06
C PRO A 161 -47.07 -0.34 19.52
N ALA A 162 -47.58 0.88 19.70
CA ALA A 162 -47.77 1.59 20.95
C ALA A 162 -48.44 0.76 22.06
N LEU A 163 -47.84 0.79 23.26
CA LEU A 163 -48.55 0.75 24.53
C LEU A 163 -47.97 1.79 25.49
N PRO A 164 -48.80 2.49 26.28
CA PRO A 164 -48.38 3.54 27.19
C PRO A 164 -48.03 2.99 28.58
N ILE A 165 -47.29 3.81 29.35
CA ILE A 165 -47.07 3.82 30.81
C ILE A 165 -45.59 3.67 31.21
N GLU A 166 -44.97 4.83 31.45
CA GLU A 166 -44.31 5.21 32.70
C GLU A 166 -43.31 4.24 33.34
N THR A 167 -42.02 4.54 33.21
CA THR A 167 -41.13 4.80 34.36
C THR A 167 -39.75 5.27 33.88
N ARG A 168 -39.32 6.42 34.38
CA ARG A 168 -37.99 7.02 34.18
C ARG A 168 -36.96 6.31 35.06
N PRO A 169 -35.80 5.86 34.53
CA PRO A 169 -34.58 5.71 35.33
C PRO A 169 -33.54 6.78 34.97
N PRO A 170 -32.52 6.98 35.84
CA PRO A 170 -31.76 8.21 35.93
C PRO A 170 -30.76 8.41 34.79
N TYR A 171 -30.55 9.68 34.47
CA TYR A 171 -29.61 10.19 33.49
C TYR A 171 -28.18 9.83 33.91
N PHE A 172 -27.58 8.81 33.31
CA PHE A 172 -26.13 8.63 33.35
C PHE A 172 -25.53 9.48 32.22
N PRO A 173 -24.61 10.42 32.51
CA PRO A 173 -23.81 11.04 31.47
C PRO A 173 -22.90 9.96 30.89
N VAL A 174 -23.31 9.35 29.77
CA VAL A 174 -22.45 8.48 28.98
C VAL A 174 -21.47 9.39 28.24
N THR A 175 -20.37 9.72 28.92
CA THR A 175 -19.16 10.23 28.28
C THR A 175 -18.72 9.15 27.29
N ALA A 176 -19.00 9.37 26.01
CA ALA A 176 -18.52 8.49 24.95
C ALA A 176 -16.99 8.41 25.06
N PRO A 177 -16.40 7.22 25.26
CA PRO A 177 -14.95 7.11 25.33
C PRO A 177 -14.37 7.53 23.98
N GLU A 178 -13.52 8.57 23.99
CA GLU A 178 -12.78 8.98 22.80
C GLU A 178 -12.06 7.74 22.22
N PRO A 179 -12.18 7.51 20.90
CA PRO A 179 -11.55 6.35 20.28
C PRO A 179 -10.03 6.39 20.55
N PRO A 180 -9.43 5.25 20.93
CA PRO A 180 -8.01 5.20 21.25
C PRO A 180 -7.21 5.71 20.05
N ARG A 181 -6.43 6.78 20.26
CA ARG A 181 -5.61 7.44 19.24
C ARG A 181 -4.77 6.40 18.50
N SER A 182 -4.94 6.35 17.19
CA SER A 182 -4.26 5.39 16.34
C SER A 182 -2.76 5.65 16.39
N LEU A 183 -1.93 4.61 16.28
CA LEU A 183 -0.47 4.74 16.21
C LEU A 183 -0.04 5.66 15.04
N THR A 184 -0.86 5.73 13.99
CA THR A 184 -0.71 6.67 12.88
C THR A 184 -0.83 8.12 13.35
N ASP A 185 -1.77 8.44 14.24
CA ASP A 185 -1.96 9.79 14.75
C ASP A 185 -0.76 10.24 15.58
N ARG A 186 -0.15 9.31 16.33
CA ARG A 186 1.10 9.57 17.05
C ARG A 186 2.25 9.83 16.08
N PHE A 187 2.37 9.06 15.00
CA PHE A 187 3.40 9.25 13.99
C PHE A 187 3.22 10.57 13.21
N PHE A 188 2.01 10.91 12.76
CA PHE A 188 1.71 12.17 12.08
C PHE A 188 1.86 13.39 13.01
N SER A 189 1.54 13.24 14.30
CA SER A 189 1.76 14.30 15.29
C SER A 189 3.24 14.65 15.48
N MET A 190 4.15 13.70 15.26
CA MET A 190 5.60 13.93 15.30
C MET A 190 6.12 14.74 14.10
N PHE A 191 5.42 14.72 12.95
CA PHE A 191 5.80 15.46 11.74
C PHE A 191 5.06 16.79 11.57
N GLY A 192 4.25 17.21 12.54
CA GLY A 192 3.58 18.52 12.58
C GLY A 192 2.55 18.78 11.47
N TYR A 193 2.38 17.84 10.53
CA TYR A 193 1.47 17.97 9.40
C TYR A 193 0.14 17.30 9.72
N LYS A 194 -0.78 18.06 10.33
CA LYS A 194 -2.19 17.67 10.40
C LYS A 194 -2.84 18.06 9.08
N ILE A 195 -3.04 17.09 8.19
CA ILE A 195 -3.93 17.28 7.05
C ILE A 195 -5.34 17.46 7.63
N SER A 196 -6.00 18.57 7.30
CA SER A 196 -7.40 18.78 7.68
C SER A 196 -8.25 17.68 7.04
N ASP A 197 -9.20 17.12 7.78
CA ASP A 197 -10.11 16.07 7.28
C ASP A 197 -10.80 16.51 5.99
N GLU A 198 -11.08 17.82 5.84
CA GLU A 198 -11.65 18.40 4.62
C GLU A 198 -10.70 18.31 3.42
N GLU A 199 -9.43 18.64 3.61
CA GLU A 199 -8.42 18.57 2.55
C GLU A 199 -8.15 17.10 2.14
N TYR A 200 -8.23 16.18 3.09
CA TYR A 200 -8.15 14.75 2.81
C TYR A 200 -9.36 14.25 2.02
N LEU A 201 -10.57 14.67 2.40
CA LEU A 201 -11.79 14.32 1.69
C LEU A 201 -11.77 14.82 0.25
N ASP A 202 -11.30 16.05 0.01
CA ASP A 202 -11.18 16.61 -1.33
C ASP A 202 -10.14 15.86 -2.17
N ARG A 203 -9.01 15.45 -1.59
CA ARG A 203 -8.05 14.57 -2.29
C ARG A 203 -8.67 13.23 -2.66
N ILE A 204 -9.48 12.63 -1.77
CA ILE A 204 -10.13 11.35 -2.07
C ILE A 204 -11.19 11.51 -3.16
N LYS A 205 -12.00 12.57 -3.13
CA LYS A 205 -12.95 12.88 -4.21
C LYS A 205 -12.25 13.06 -5.54
N ALA A 206 -11.17 13.84 -5.56
CA ALA A 206 -10.36 14.03 -6.77
C ALA A 206 -9.77 12.72 -7.31
N GLN A 207 -9.31 11.82 -6.42
CA GLN A 207 -8.84 10.49 -6.83
C GLN A 207 -9.97 9.62 -7.38
N ARG A 208 -11.15 9.62 -6.74
CA ARG A 208 -12.33 8.88 -7.20
C ARG A 208 -12.72 9.36 -8.60
N ASP A 209 -12.80 10.66 -8.82
CA ASP A 209 -13.22 11.23 -10.11
C ASP A 209 -12.20 10.92 -11.20
N ASN A 210 -10.91 10.94 -10.88
CA ASN A 210 -9.85 10.52 -11.80
C ASN A 210 -10.02 9.04 -12.20
N HIS A 211 -10.30 8.15 -11.25
CA HIS A 211 -10.54 6.75 -11.53
C HIS A 211 -11.82 6.51 -12.33
N LEU A 212 -12.91 7.22 -12.05
CA LEU A 212 -14.14 7.14 -12.82
C LEU A 212 -13.93 7.56 -14.27
N ARG A 213 -13.21 8.66 -14.51
CA ARG A 213 -12.83 9.07 -15.88
C ARG A 213 -12.00 8.00 -16.57
N ARG A 214 -11.10 7.33 -15.85
CA ARG A 214 -10.27 6.27 -16.44
C ARG A 214 -11.10 5.05 -16.80
N ILE A 215 -12.13 4.72 -16.01
CA ILE A 215 -13.08 3.65 -16.30
C ILE A 215 -13.88 4.00 -17.57
N GLU A 216 -14.43 5.21 -17.66
CA GLU A 216 -15.18 5.65 -18.83
C GLU A 216 -14.34 5.60 -20.12
N GLN A 217 -13.07 6.02 -20.05
CA GLN A 217 -12.14 5.91 -21.19
C GLN A 217 -11.93 4.46 -21.63
N LEU A 218 -11.74 3.56 -20.67
CA LEU A 218 -11.53 2.14 -20.96
C LEU A 218 -12.81 1.45 -21.47
N GLU A 219 -13.99 1.91 -21.06
CA GLU A 219 -15.28 1.44 -21.58
C GLU A 219 -15.45 1.84 -23.05
N ARG A 220 -15.15 3.09 -23.42
CA ARG A 220 -15.17 3.53 -24.83
C ARG A 220 -14.16 2.77 -25.70
N GLU A 221 -12.93 2.61 -25.24
CA GLU A 221 -11.90 1.82 -25.95
C GLU A 221 -12.33 0.35 -26.16
N ARG A 222 -13.17 -0.19 -25.27
CA ARG A 222 -13.69 -1.55 -25.36
C ARG A 222 -14.87 -1.66 -26.33
N GLU A 223 -15.72 -0.65 -26.40
CA GLU A 223 -16.81 -0.56 -27.37
C GLU A 223 -16.26 -0.44 -28.80
N GLU A 224 -15.29 0.46 -29.02
CA GLU A 224 -14.65 0.63 -30.33
C GLU A 224 -14.00 -0.68 -30.84
N LYS A 225 -13.34 -1.44 -29.94
CA LYS A 225 -12.76 -2.75 -30.27
C LYS A 225 -13.77 -3.87 -30.50
N ARG A 226 -15.02 -3.72 -30.05
CA ARG A 226 -16.10 -4.70 -30.31
C ARG A 226 -16.78 -4.46 -31.64
N GLU A 227 -16.74 -3.24 -32.16
CA GLU A 227 -17.38 -2.86 -33.42
C GLU A 227 -16.48 -3.09 -34.66
N THR A 228 -15.17 -3.25 -34.46
CA THR A 228 -14.17 -3.62 -35.49
C THR A 228 -13.87 -5.12 -35.49
#